data_AF-A0A2H9N823-F1
#
_entry.id   AF-A0A2H9N823-F1
#
_cell.length_a   1.000
_cell.length_b   1.000
_cell.length_c   1.000
_cell.angle_alpha   90.00
_cell.angle_beta   90.00
_cell.angle_gamma   90.00
#
_symmetry.space_group_name_H-M   'P 1'
#
loop_
_entity.id
_entity.type
_entity.pdbx_description
1 polymer ?
#
loop_
_entity_poly.entity_id
_entity_poly.type
_entity_poly.pdbx_seq_one_letter_code
_entity_poly.pdbx_strand_id
1 'polypeptide(L)'
;MGSKKLKAVAVKGTGPLPEVADLKKVKRLIKVVNDNAYESEMWRRWGTGAGGYEVGAKTSSEPVRNWQDEWHEERSFGVDKFENRVWIKQFWSDFGCPTCCLKIAMVKTGKFKGAITDNPDYEMQAYLGPNLGVFTPEENVFLTSLIDDLGLCGIQTGNVMGFAAELFQRRILTKKDLDGIELKWGDAEAFAALAKKIALREGVGDLLAEGTYRAALNIGKMKKMDVLKYAVQSKGISIGAHGIRSGKDYPEAISYVCSVQGGDHTSTTGLPLESSSELGEIFNDSGVYCNFNSFGVPRKVKFDFYKAVTGTELTREEWYKTKAMRILQLQRTMLLLGGPDLKWKPEIHDANPPRFYEPLPSGPY
;
A
#
# COMPACT_ATOMS: atom_id res chain seq x y z
N MET A 1 -7.95 -8.19 15.54
CA MET A 1 -7.28 -9.28 16.28
C MET A 1 -7.05 -8.93 17.75
N GLY A 2 -6.30 -7.86 18.06
CA GLY A 2 -6.04 -7.42 19.45
C GLY A 2 -7.28 -7.14 20.31
N SER A 3 -8.36 -6.56 19.75
CA SER A 3 -9.63 -6.35 20.47
C SER A 3 -10.30 -7.64 20.96
N LYS A 4 -9.96 -8.79 20.36
CA LYS A 4 -10.40 -10.12 20.79
C LYS A 4 -9.38 -10.83 21.69
N LYS A 5 -8.34 -10.11 22.17
CA LYS A 5 -7.22 -10.65 22.96
C LYS A 5 -6.52 -11.86 22.32
N LEU A 6 -6.55 -11.94 21.00
CA LEU A 6 -5.87 -12.98 20.22
C LEU A 6 -4.48 -12.47 19.83
N LYS A 7 -3.39 -13.13 20.24
CA LYS A 7 -2.01 -12.70 19.91
C LYS A 7 -1.46 -13.33 18.63
N ALA A 8 -1.75 -14.61 18.40
CA ALA A 8 -1.29 -15.35 17.23
C ALA A 8 -2.26 -16.48 16.88
N VAL A 9 -2.22 -16.95 15.64
CA VAL A 9 -2.83 -18.21 15.19
C VAL A 9 -1.71 -19.04 14.58
N ALA A 10 -1.43 -20.22 15.16
CA ALA A 10 -0.41 -21.14 14.66
C ALA A 10 -1.09 -22.31 13.94
N VAL A 11 -0.67 -22.59 12.70
CA VAL A 11 -1.25 -23.66 11.86
C VAL A 11 -0.15 -24.56 11.36
N LYS A 12 -0.36 -25.88 11.42
CA LYS A 12 0.52 -26.90 10.82
C LYS A 12 -0.35 -27.94 10.12
N GLY A 13 -0.14 -28.12 8.83
CA GLY A 13 -0.75 -29.18 8.03
C GLY A 13 0.31 -30.07 7.42
N THR A 14 0.12 -31.38 7.47
CA THR A 14 1.00 -32.39 6.82
C THR A 14 0.22 -33.33 5.90
N GLY A 15 -1.09 -33.11 5.75
CA GLY A 15 -1.93 -33.84 4.80
C GLY A 15 -1.67 -33.40 3.36
N PRO A 16 -2.13 -34.19 2.37
CA PRO A 16 -2.07 -33.79 0.98
C PRO A 16 -2.95 -32.54 0.73
N LEU A 17 -2.60 -31.78 -0.31
CA LEU A 17 -3.52 -30.76 -0.84
C LEU A 17 -4.80 -31.43 -1.36
N PRO A 18 -5.96 -30.75 -1.33
CA PRO A 18 -7.20 -31.26 -1.90
C PRO A 18 -7.02 -31.71 -3.35
N GLU A 19 -7.73 -32.77 -3.74
CA GLU A 19 -7.78 -33.21 -5.13
C GLU A 19 -8.39 -32.13 -6.02
N VAL A 20 -7.91 -32.06 -7.27
CA VAL A 20 -8.39 -31.13 -8.30
C VAL A 20 -9.02 -31.92 -9.45
N ALA A 21 -9.99 -31.32 -10.14
CA ALA A 21 -10.73 -32.01 -11.20
C ALA A 21 -9.85 -32.47 -12.39
N ASP A 22 -8.84 -31.68 -12.79
CA ASP A 22 -7.87 -32.05 -13.83
C ASP A 22 -6.44 -31.64 -13.43
N LEU A 23 -5.76 -32.52 -12.69
CA LEU A 23 -4.38 -32.30 -12.25
C LEU A 23 -3.40 -32.12 -13.42
N LYS A 24 -3.62 -32.78 -14.56
CA LYS A 24 -2.74 -32.66 -15.73
C LYS A 24 -2.85 -31.25 -16.34
N LYS A 25 -4.06 -30.70 -16.43
CA LYS A 25 -4.28 -29.32 -16.89
C LYS A 25 -3.74 -28.31 -15.89
N VAL A 26 -3.95 -28.49 -14.58
CA VAL A 26 -3.36 -27.62 -13.54
C VAL A 26 -1.84 -27.53 -13.69
N LYS A 27 -1.15 -28.66 -13.82
CA LYS A 27 0.32 -28.68 -14.03
C LYS A 27 0.75 -27.92 -15.30
N ARG A 28 0.01 -28.06 -16.40
CA ARG A 28 0.29 -27.31 -17.64
C ARG A 28 0.10 -25.80 -17.44
N LEU A 29 -0.95 -25.38 -16.73
CA LEU A 29 -1.21 -23.97 -16.47
C LEU A 29 -0.18 -23.36 -15.53
N ILE A 30 0.29 -24.10 -14.51
CA ILE A 30 1.41 -23.69 -13.66
C ILE A 30 2.66 -23.44 -14.51
N LYS A 31 2.94 -24.31 -15.50
CA LYS A 31 4.07 -24.10 -16.41
C LYS A 31 3.93 -22.79 -17.21
N VAL A 32 2.73 -22.45 -17.70
CA VAL A 32 2.49 -21.18 -18.41
C VAL A 32 2.83 -19.98 -17.52
N VAL A 33 2.38 -19.99 -16.26
CA VAL A 33 2.67 -18.91 -15.31
C VAL A 33 4.17 -18.84 -15.00
N ASN A 34 4.81 -19.98 -14.78
CA ASN A 34 6.24 -20.05 -14.48
C ASN A 34 7.10 -19.53 -15.65
N ASP A 35 6.83 -19.99 -16.87
CA ASP A 35 7.57 -19.58 -18.06
C ASP A 35 7.48 -18.06 -18.26
N ASN A 36 6.26 -17.48 -18.14
CA ASN A 36 6.04 -16.03 -18.19
C ASN A 36 6.77 -15.29 -17.05
N ALA A 37 6.70 -15.80 -15.83
CA ALA A 37 7.39 -15.18 -14.69
C ALA A 37 8.91 -15.16 -14.92
N TYR A 38 9.49 -16.25 -15.44
CA TYR A 38 10.92 -16.37 -15.69
C TYR A 38 11.44 -15.41 -16.75
N GLU A 39 10.61 -15.04 -17.72
CA GLU A 39 10.93 -14.01 -18.72
C GLU A 39 10.93 -12.58 -18.14
N SER A 40 10.25 -12.36 -17.02
CA SER A 40 10.14 -11.04 -16.37
C SER A 40 11.35 -10.72 -15.47
N GLU A 41 12.54 -10.61 -16.05
CA GLU A 41 13.81 -10.49 -15.32
C GLU A 41 13.80 -9.34 -14.29
N MET A 42 13.44 -8.12 -14.71
CA MET A 42 13.45 -6.95 -13.82
C MET A 42 12.45 -7.09 -12.67
N TRP A 43 11.28 -7.66 -12.93
CA TRP A 43 10.28 -7.88 -11.89
C TRP A 43 10.75 -8.89 -10.85
N ARG A 44 11.45 -9.96 -11.27
CA ARG A 44 12.07 -10.91 -10.35
C ARG A 44 13.21 -10.27 -9.56
N ARG A 45 14.03 -9.47 -10.23
CA ARG A 45 15.23 -8.84 -9.65
C ARG A 45 14.90 -7.74 -8.66
N TRP A 46 13.92 -6.89 -8.94
CA TRP A 46 13.64 -5.70 -8.14
C TRP A 46 12.26 -5.71 -7.46
N GLY A 47 11.33 -6.53 -7.95
CA GLY A 47 9.96 -6.54 -7.43
C GLY A 47 9.31 -5.17 -7.52
N THR A 48 8.43 -4.88 -6.56
CA THR A 48 7.80 -3.55 -6.46
C THR A 48 8.81 -2.47 -6.12
N GLY A 49 9.92 -2.80 -5.44
CA GLY A 49 10.96 -1.84 -5.03
C GLY A 49 11.59 -1.04 -6.17
N ALA A 50 11.40 -1.43 -7.44
CA ALA A 50 11.73 -0.59 -8.59
C ALA A 50 10.98 0.76 -8.58
N GLY A 51 9.78 0.81 -7.99
CA GLY A 51 8.92 1.97 -7.96
C GLY A 51 9.43 3.14 -7.12
N GLY A 52 10.23 2.90 -6.05
CA GLY A 52 10.52 3.93 -5.03
C GLY A 52 11.38 5.11 -5.49
N TYR A 53 11.89 5.06 -6.72
CA TYR A 53 12.43 6.24 -7.39
C TYR A 53 11.66 6.56 -8.67
N GLU A 54 11.19 5.53 -9.38
CA GLU A 54 10.63 5.71 -10.70
C GLU A 54 9.26 6.41 -10.70
N VAL A 55 8.42 6.18 -9.69
CA VAL A 55 7.09 6.79 -9.64
C VAL A 55 7.19 8.29 -9.35
N GLY A 56 8.03 8.71 -8.39
CA GLY A 56 8.32 10.12 -8.17
C GLY A 56 8.99 10.77 -9.37
N ALA A 57 10.08 10.19 -9.88
CA ALA A 57 10.91 10.84 -10.88
C ALA A 57 10.32 10.84 -12.31
N LYS A 58 9.61 9.78 -12.71
CA LYS A 58 9.13 9.61 -14.10
C LYS A 58 7.66 9.99 -14.27
N THR A 59 6.81 9.79 -13.26
CA THR A 59 5.37 10.04 -13.38
C THR A 59 4.88 11.19 -12.50
N SER A 60 5.70 11.69 -11.57
CA SER A 60 5.27 12.70 -10.57
C SER A 60 4.02 12.22 -9.84
N SER A 61 4.10 11.04 -9.24
CA SER A 61 2.95 10.36 -8.62
C SER A 61 3.28 9.72 -7.26
N GLU A 62 4.39 10.07 -6.62
CA GLU A 62 4.82 9.49 -5.34
C GLU A 62 4.66 10.50 -4.21
N PRO A 63 4.15 10.15 -3.02
CA PRO A 63 4.03 11.12 -1.93
C PRO A 63 5.39 11.70 -1.50
N VAL A 64 5.57 13.01 -1.63
CA VAL A 64 6.72 13.73 -1.06
C VAL A 64 6.24 14.70 0.03
N ARG A 65 6.73 14.49 1.27
CA ARG A 65 6.39 15.31 2.45
C ARG A 65 4.88 15.51 2.66
N ASN A 66 4.14 14.42 2.89
CA ASN A 66 2.67 14.40 2.99
C ASN A 66 1.94 14.91 1.75
N TRP A 67 2.38 14.45 0.56
CA TRP A 67 1.82 14.86 -0.73
C TRP A 67 1.87 16.38 -0.99
N GLN A 68 2.70 17.13 -0.28
CA GLN A 68 2.96 18.53 -0.61
C GLN A 68 3.52 18.64 -2.01
N ASP A 69 4.33 17.67 -2.41
CA ASP A 69 4.80 17.44 -3.77
C ASP A 69 4.55 15.97 -4.16
N GLU A 70 4.65 15.66 -5.45
CA GLU A 70 4.65 14.29 -5.98
C GLU A 70 5.89 13.92 -6.80
N TRP A 71 6.83 14.86 -6.94
CA TRP A 71 8.03 14.69 -7.74
C TRP A 71 9.30 14.85 -6.91
N HIS A 72 10.30 14.03 -7.23
CA HIS A 72 11.70 14.23 -6.80
C HIS A 72 12.64 13.54 -7.79
N GLU A 73 13.92 13.94 -7.78
CA GLU A 73 14.97 13.31 -8.59
C GLU A 73 16.12 12.72 -7.76
N GLU A 74 15.89 12.47 -6.48
CA GLU A 74 16.85 11.92 -5.50
C GLU A 74 17.33 10.50 -5.87
N ARG A 75 18.39 10.42 -6.71
CA ARG A 75 18.98 9.17 -7.19
C ARG A 75 19.60 8.30 -6.10
N SER A 76 19.82 8.85 -4.91
CA SER A 76 20.24 8.10 -3.71
C SER A 76 19.19 7.07 -3.26
N PHE A 77 17.95 7.24 -3.71
CA PHE A 77 16.81 6.39 -3.37
C PHE A 77 16.42 5.43 -4.51
N GLY A 78 17.24 5.33 -5.56
CA GLY A 78 17.05 4.34 -6.62
C GLY A 78 17.14 2.89 -6.11
N VAL A 79 16.40 1.98 -6.74
CA VAL A 79 16.37 0.55 -6.37
C VAL A 79 17.76 -0.11 -6.41
N ASP A 80 18.65 0.36 -7.29
CA ASP A 80 20.04 -0.09 -7.36
C ASP A 80 20.80 0.22 -6.05
N LYS A 81 20.43 1.30 -5.34
CA LYS A 81 21.01 1.64 -4.05
C LYS A 81 20.53 0.66 -2.98
N PHE A 82 19.26 0.29 -2.99
CA PHE A 82 18.74 -0.74 -2.08
C PHE A 82 19.43 -2.09 -2.33
N GLU A 83 19.51 -2.50 -3.60
CA GLU A 83 20.15 -3.74 -4.03
C GLU A 83 21.61 -3.85 -3.57
N ASN A 84 22.38 -2.80 -3.79
CA ASN A 84 23.82 -2.83 -3.50
C ASN A 84 24.15 -2.58 -2.02
N ARG A 85 23.33 -1.81 -1.30
CA ARG A 85 23.66 -1.36 0.06
C ARG A 85 23.04 -2.22 1.14
N VAL A 86 21.74 -2.54 1.03
CA VAL A 86 20.99 -3.13 2.15
C VAL A 86 20.48 -4.54 1.87
N TRP A 87 20.31 -4.97 0.61
CA TRP A 87 19.88 -6.34 0.36
C TRP A 87 20.97 -7.35 0.76
N ILE A 88 20.55 -8.35 1.52
CA ILE A 88 21.35 -9.51 1.92
C ILE A 88 20.83 -10.80 1.29
N LYS A 89 19.61 -10.80 0.77
CA LYS A 89 19.06 -11.88 -0.06
C LYS A 89 18.18 -11.31 -1.16
N GLN A 90 18.63 -11.45 -2.41
CA GLN A 90 17.94 -10.88 -3.57
C GLN A 90 16.85 -11.77 -4.17
N PHE A 91 16.82 -13.05 -3.82
CA PHE A 91 15.77 -13.95 -4.29
C PHE A 91 15.06 -14.53 -3.07
N TRP A 92 13.91 -13.95 -2.76
CA TRP A 92 12.99 -14.40 -1.72
C TRP A 92 11.58 -14.44 -2.30
N SER A 93 10.75 -15.35 -1.79
CA SER A 93 9.44 -15.60 -2.39
C SER A 93 8.45 -16.11 -1.36
N ASP A 94 7.18 -15.82 -1.62
CA ASP A 94 6.07 -16.54 -1.02
C ASP A 94 6.07 -18.01 -1.44
N PHE A 95 5.20 -18.78 -0.77
CA PHE A 95 5.05 -20.20 -1.01
C PHE A 95 4.71 -20.51 -2.48
N GLY A 96 5.59 -21.28 -3.15
CA GLY A 96 5.37 -21.76 -4.52
C GLY A 96 5.41 -20.68 -5.60
N CYS A 97 5.83 -19.45 -5.27
CA CYS A 97 5.82 -18.32 -6.21
C CYS A 97 7.06 -18.35 -7.14
N PRO A 98 6.89 -18.38 -8.48
CA PRO A 98 8.02 -18.37 -9.42
C PRO A 98 8.66 -16.98 -9.58
N THR A 99 7.95 -15.93 -9.17
CA THR A 99 8.33 -14.53 -9.39
C THR A 99 9.44 -14.07 -8.46
N CYS A 100 9.51 -14.57 -7.22
CA CYS A 100 10.54 -14.17 -6.26
C CYS A 100 10.74 -12.64 -6.11
N CYS A 101 9.64 -11.86 -6.11
CA CYS A 101 9.70 -10.40 -6.06
C CYS A 101 10.23 -9.86 -4.72
N LEU A 102 10.16 -10.64 -3.64
CA LEU A 102 10.61 -10.24 -2.30
C LEU A 102 12.14 -10.26 -2.19
N LYS A 103 12.67 -9.57 -1.17
CA LYS A 103 14.12 -9.50 -0.87
C LYS A 103 14.29 -9.45 0.65
N ILE A 104 15.40 -9.93 1.20
CA ILE A 104 15.70 -9.63 2.62
C ILE A 104 16.66 -8.46 2.66
N ALA A 105 16.27 -7.40 3.37
CA ALA A 105 17.07 -6.20 3.58
C ALA A 105 17.59 -6.15 5.02
N MET A 106 18.84 -5.75 5.19
CA MET A 106 19.43 -5.46 6.48
C MET A 106 20.36 -4.25 6.38
N VAL A 107 20.27 -3.34 7.34
CA VAL A 107 21.25 -2.27 7.50
C VAL A 107 22.58 -2.86 7.97
N LYS A 108 23.61 -2.81 7.10
CA LYS A 108 24.90 -3.48 7.33
C LYS A 108 25.85 -2.68 8.22
N THR A 109 25.75 -1.35 8.18
CA THR A 109 26.69 -0.41 8.82
C THR A 109 25.96 0.81 9.37
N GLY A 110 26.68 1.65 10.12
CA GLY A 110 26.14 2.91 10.65
C GLY A 110 25.21 2.72 11.84
N LYS A 111 24.45 3.78 12.13
CA LYS A 111 23.67 3.92 13.36
C LYS A 111 22.57 2.88 13.52
N PHE A 112 21.95 2.49 12.41
CA PHE A 112 20.81 1.56 12.40
C PHE A 112 21.22 0.12 12.09
N LYS A 113 22.52 -0.20 12.21
CA LYS A 113 23.07 -1.53 11.93
C LYS A 113 22.26 -2.62 12.64
N GLY A 114 21.88 -3.64 11.88
CA GLY A 114 21.14 -4.81 12.38
C GLY A 114 19.63 -4.71 12.23
N ALA A 115 19.07 -3.55 11.87
CA ALA A 115 17.69 -3.47 11.44
C ALA A 115 17.50 -4.36 10.20
N ILE A 116 16.54 -5.29 10.26
CA ILE A 116 16.28 -6.32 9.26
C ILE A 116 14.79 -6.44 9.04
N THR A 117 14.41 -6.57 7.78
CA THR A 117 13.03 -6.84 7.38
C THR A 117 12.99 -7.55 6.01
N ASP A 118 11.80 -7.98 5.59
CA ASP A 118 11.52 -8.07 4.16
C ASP A 118 11.78 -6.69 3.56
N ASN A 119 12.41 -6.63 2.40
CA ASN A 119 12.77 -5.36 1.79
C ASN A 119 11.56 -4.45 1.73
N PRO A 120 11.73 -3.15 2.01
CA PRO A 120 10.66 -2.19 1.78
C PRO A 120 10.14 -2.34 0.35
N ASP A 121 8.93 -2.86 0.20
CA ASP A 121 8.17 -2.80 -1.04
C ASP A 121 7.93 -1.34 -1.42
N TYR A 122 7.50 -1.07 -2.66
CA TYR A 122 7.30 0.29 -3.15
C TYR A 122 6.55 1.19 -2.15
N GLU A 123 5.41 0.72 -1.65
CA GLU A 123 4.58 1.46 -0.70
C GLU A 123 5.33 1.80 0.60
N MET A 124 6.17 0.89 1.10
CA MET A 124 7.00 1.14 2.29
C MET A 124 8.15 2.11 1.97
N GLN A 125 8.75 2.01 0.77
CA GLN A 125 9.76 2.96 0.30
C GLN A 125 9.18 4.37 0.24
N ALA A 126 8.03 4.54 -0.41
CA ALA A 126 7.35 5.82 -0.57
C ALA A 126 6.90 6.41 0.77
N TYR A 127 6.13 5.64 1.57
CA TYR A 127 5.49 6.16 2.78
C TYR A 127 6.41 6.34 3.97
N LEU A 128 7.48 5.54 4.07
CA LEU A 128 8.50 5.65 5.11
C LEU A 128 9.81 6.27 4.57
N GLY A 129 9.77 6.84 3.37
CA GLY A 129 10.88 7.50 2.69
C GLY A 129 10.48 8.91 2.24
N PRO A 130 10.26 9.17 0.93
CA PRO A 130 9.93 10.49 0.39
C PRO A 130 8.76 11.19 1.10
N ASN A 131 7.74 10.45 1.52
CA ASN A 131 6.60 11.01 2.26
C ASN A 131 7.01 11.62 3.60
N LEU A 132 8.08 11.11 4.21
CA LEU A 132 8.69 11.62 5.44
C LEU A 132 9.93 12.50 5.16
N GLY A 133 10.25 12.73 3.89
CA GLY A 133 11.45 13.45 3.44
C GLY A 133 12.76 12.68 3.66
N VAL A 134 12.70 11.35 3.80
CA VAL A 134 13.85 10.45 3.97
C VAL A 134 14.22 9.86 2.60
N PHE A 135 15.47 10.06 2.17
CA PHE A 135 15.99 9.58 0.88
C PHE A 135 17.25 8.70 1.04
N THR A 136 17.38 8.06 2.19
CA THR A 136 18.49 7.13 2.50
C THR A 136 17.96 5.70 2.64
N PRO A 137 18.46 4.73 1.85
CA PRO A 137 18.00 3.35 1.94
C PRO A 137 18.11 2.73 3.34
N GLU A 138 19.20 2.97 4.08
CA GLU A 138 19.39 2.42 5.43
C GLU A 138 18.37 2.99 6.44
N GLU A 139 18.00 4.26 6.31
CA GLU A 139 16.99 4.90 7.16
C GLU A 139 15.60 4.36 6.83
N ASN A 140 15.29 4.16 5.55
CA ASN A 140 14.03 3.57 5.12
C ASN A 140 13.89 2.10 5.55
N VAL A 141 14.94 1.28 5.42
CA VAL A 141 14.96 -0.11 5.94
C VAL A 141 14.80 -0.12 7.46
N PHE A 142 15.43 0.81 8.18
CA PHE A 142 15.26 0.94 9.63
C PHE A 142 13.82 1.25 10.02
N LEU A 143 13.20 2.24 9.38
CA LEU A 143 11.81 2.60 9.63
C LEU A 143 10.86 1.45 9.28
N THR A 144 11.07 0.81 8.13
CA THR A 144 10.26 -0.35 7.68
C THR A 144 10.34 -1.49 8.69
N SER A 145 11.55 -1.89 9.09
CA SER A 145 11.77 -2.92 10.11
C SER A 145 11.06 -2.62 11.42
N LEU A 146 11.11 -1.35 11.87
CA LEU A 146 10.38 -0.93 13.07
C LEU A 146 8.87 -1.03 12.91
N ILE A 147 8.32 -0.58 11.77
CA ILE A 147 6.87 -0.62 11.51
C ILE A 147 6.36 -2.06 11.46
N ASP A 148 7.11 -2.96 10.83
CA ASP A 148 6.78 -4.38 10.76
C ASP A 148 6.81 -5.05 12.15
N ASP A 149 7.85 -4.78 12.96
CA ASP A 149 7.98 -5.29 14.32
C ASP A 149 6.85 -4.80 15.24
N LEU A 150 6.36 -3.57 15.03
CA LEU A 150 5.22 -3.00 15.74
C LEU A 150 3.87 -3.56 15.23
N GLY A 151 3.84 -4.27 14.10
CA GLY A 151 2.63 -4.81 13.48
C GLY A 151 1.71 -3.72 12.94
N LEU A 152 2.28 -2.65 12.40
CA LEU A 152 1.56 -1.50 11.85
C LEU A 152 1.55 -1.52 10.32
N CYS A 153 0.52 -0.93 9.70
CA CYS A 153 0.50 -0.72 8.25
C CYS A 153 1.43 0.44 7.89
N GLY A 154 2.42 0.23 7.01
CA GLY A 154 3.36 1.28 6.62
C GLY A 154 2.76 2.43 5.84
N ILE A 155 1.76 2.18 4.99
CA ILE A 155 1.00 3.24 4.29
C ILE A 155 0.32 4.16 5.30
N GLN A 156 -0.54 3.59 6.15
CA GLN A 156 -1.35 4.39 7.10
C GLN A 156 -0.45 5.07 8.15
N THR A 157 0.58 4.38 8.62
CA THR A 157 1.50 4.94 9.63
C THR A 157 2.39 6.03 9.04
N GLY A 158 2.96 5.81 7.85
CA GLY A 158 3.70 6.83 7.13
C GLY A 158 2.85 8.05 6.82
N ASN A 159 1.61 7.86 6.36
CA ASN A 159 0.68 8.95 6.08
C ASN A 159 0.36 9.78 7.33
N VAL A 160 0.02 9.17 8.46
CA VAL A 160 -0.31 9.93 9.69
C VAL A 160 0.92 10.64 10.28
N MET A 161 2.11 10.04 10.17
CA MET A 161 3.36 10.67 10.57
C MET A 161 3.72 11.86 9.67
N GLY A 162 3.55 11.71 8.35
CA GLY A 162 3.72 12.80 7.38
C GLY A 162 2.75 13.95 7.65
N PHE A 163 1.47 13.64 7.91
CA PHE A 163 0.48 14.63 8.31
C PHE A 163 0.89 15.39 9.58
N ALA A 164 1.34 14.68 10.63
CA ALA A 164 1.84 15.31 11.85
C ALA A 164 3.05 16.22 11.59
N ALA A 165 3.98 15.80 10.72
CA ALA A 165 5.15 16.59 10.34
C ALA A 165 4.76 17.84 9.54
N GLU A 166 3.78 17.77 8.64
CA GLU A 166 3.26 18.95 7.94
C GLU A 166 2.61 19.95 8.91
N LEU A 167 1.80 19.47 9.85
CA LEU A 167 1.22 20.36 10.87
C LEU A 167 2.28 20.98 11.78
N PHE A 168 3.37 20.26 12.07
CA PHE A 168 4.51 20.80 12.80
C PHE A 168 5.29 21.85 11.98
N GLN A 169 5.59 21.57 10.72
CA GLN A 169 6.20 22.52 9.77
C GLN A 169 5.39 23.83 9.70
N ARG A 170 4.06 23.72 9.70
CA ARG A 170 3.13 24.86 9.66
C ARG A 170 2.92 25.53 11.02
N ARG A 171 3.60 25.07 12.08
CA ARG A 171 3.50 25.56 13.47
C ARG A 171 2.09 25.41 14.07
N ILE A 172 1.26 24.52 13.51
CA ILE A 172 -0.07 24.18 14.04
C ILE A 172 0.10 23.23 15.24
N LEU A 173 0.93 22.20 15.07
CA LEU A 173 1.45 21.40 16.17
C LEU A 173 2.80 21.97 16.62
N THR A 174 3.01 21.99 17.93
CA THR A 174 4.26 22.43 18.56
C THR A 174 5.02 21.23 19.11
N LYS A 175 6.28 21.43 19.48
CA LYS A 175 7.11 20.41 20.15
C LYS A 175 6.43 19.88 21.41
N LYS A 176 5.69 20.73 22.12
CA LYS A 176 4.91 20.33 23.30
C LYS A 176 3.73 19.44 22.94
N ASP A 177 3.04 19.72 21.85
CA ASP A 177 1.92 18.87 21.37
C ASP A 177 2.40 17.49 20.90
N LEU A 178 3.67 17.38 20.51
CA LEU A 178 4.32 16.14 20.06
C LEU A 178 5.17 15.48 21.14
N ASP A 179 4.84 15.67 22.42
CA ASP A 179 5.55 15.07 23.56
C ASP A 179 7.07 15.33 23.59
N GLY A 180 7.50 16.52 23.14
CA GLY A 180 8.90 16.89 23.07
C GLY A 180 9.62 16.48 21.79
N ILE A 181 8.95 15.78 20.86
CA ILE A 181 9.53 15.39 19.57
C ILE A 181 9.61 16.62 18.66
N GLU A 182 10.79 16.82 18.08
CA GLU A 182 11.02 17.84 17.06
C GLU A 182 10.93 17.20 15.68
N LEU A 183 9.71 17.09 15.17
CA LEU A 183 9.39 16.26 14.00
C LEU A 183 9.75 16.96 12.68
N LYS A 184 11.03 16.87 12.30
CA LYS A 184 11.56 17.43 11.05
C LYS A 184 11.54 16.40 9.92
N TRP A 185 11.29 16.88 8.71
CA TRP A 185 11.44 16.07 7.50
C TRP A 185 12.86 15.49 7.39
N GLY A 186 12.96 14.21 7.03
CA GLY A 186 14.23 13.50 6.91
C GLY A 186 14.81 12.97 8.23
N ASP A 187 14.20 13.26 9.38
CA ASP A 187 14.69 12.77 10.67
C ASP A 187 14.07 11.40 11.01
N ALA A 188 14.73 10.34 10.55
CA ALA A 188 14.27 8.97 10.77
C ALA A 188 14.13 8.60 12.26
N GLU A 189 14.90 9.19 13.16
CA GLU A 189 14.78 8.90 14.60
C GLU A 189 13.55 9.57 15.21
N ALA A 190 13.26 10.81 14.82
CA ALA A 190 12.06 11.50 15.25
C ALA A 190 10.80 10.74 14.79
N PHE A 191 10.79 10.26 13.54
CA PHE A 191 9.70 9.42 13.03
C PHE A 191 9.62 8.07 13.74
N ALA A 192 10.75 7.41 14.00
CA ALA A 192 10.77 6.16 14.77
C ALA A 192 10.24 6.35 16.20
N ALA A 193 10.59 7.45 16.86
CA ALA A 193 10.07 7.79 18.19
C ALA A 193 8.54 8.02 18.16
N LEU A 194 8.03 8.69 17.12
CA LEU A 194 6.60 8.90 16.94
C LEU A 194 5.86 7.59 16.66
N ALA A 195 6.41 6.73 15.80
CA ALA A 195 5.84 5.42 15.47
C ALA A 195 5.67 4.54 16.72
N LYS A 196 6.68 4.50 17.60
CA LYS A 196 6.61 3.77 18.88
C LYS A 196 5.48 4.30 19.77
N LYS A 197 5.35 5.64 19.89
CA LYS A 197 4.25 6.26 20.63
C LYS A 197 2.88 5.91 20.05
N ILE A 198 2.74 5.90 18.72
CA ILE A 198 1.51 5.48 18.04
C ILE A 198 1.16 4.04 18.39
N ALA A 199 2.11 3.11 18.23
CA ALA A 199 1.88 1.70 18.52
C ALA A 199 1.49 1.44 19.98
N LEU A 200 2.10 2.17 20.92
CA LEU A 200 1.85 2.06 22.35
C LEU A 200 0.69 2.92 22.85
N ARG A 201 0.11 3.77 21.99
CA ARG A 201 -0.90 4.78 22.34
C ARG A 201 -0.45 5.68 23.50
N GLU A 202 0.78 6.16 23.45
CA GLU A 202 1.37 6.99 24.49
C GLU A 202 1.40 8.48 24.10
N GLY A 203 0.77 9.32 24.93
CA GLY A 203 0.72 10.77 24.73
C GLY A 203 0.10 11.15 23.39
N VAL A 204 0.83 11.88 22.54
CA VAL A 204 0.37 12.21 21.18
C VAL A 204 0.09 10.96 20.32
N GLY A 205 0.73 9.84 20.64
CA GLY A 205 0.53 8.57 19.97
C GLY A 205 -0.90 8.06 20.02
N ASP A 206 -1.62 8.27 21.13
CA ASP A 206 -3.03 7.82 21.24
C ASP A 206 -3.93 8.56 20.24
N LEU A 207 -3.71 9.87 20.09
CA LEU A 207 -4.43 10.72 19.14
C LEU A 207 -4.17 10.29 17.68
N LEU A 208 -2.91 9.98 17.35
CA LEU A 208 -2.50 9.61 15.99
C LEU A 208 -2.82 8.14 15.65
N ALA A 209 -2.94 7.25 16.64
CA ALA A 209 -3.33 5.85 16.46
C ALA A 209 -4.76 5.66 15.92
N GLU A 210 -5.57 6.72 15.92
CA GLU A 210 -6.90 6.73 15.31
C GLU A 210 -6.88 6.89 13.77
N GLY A 211 -5.70 7.06 13.17
CA GLY A 211 -5.51 7.28 11.73
C GLY A 211 -5.71 8.75 11.32
N THR A 212 -5.22 9.11 10.14
CA THR A 212 -5.09 10.51 9.69
C THR A 212 -6.41 11.28 9.71
N TYR A 213 -7.51 10.68 9.24
CA TYR A 213 -8.81 11.35 9.21
C TYR A 213 -9.33 11.73 10.61
N ARG A 214 -9.35 10.78 11.53
CA ARG A 214 -9.83 11.03 12.90
C ARG A 214 -8.87 11.92 13.68
N ALA A 215 -7.56 11.72 13.51
CA ALA A 215 -6.54 12.60 14.07
C ALA A 215 -6.76 14.05 13.61
N ALA A 216 -7.01 14.27 12.32
CA ALA A 216 -7.30 15.60 11.78
C ALA A 216 -8.55 16.25 12.38
N LEU A 217 -9.65 15.50 12.53
CA LEU A 217 -10.86 16.00 13.20
C LEU A 217 -10.60 16.43 14.65
N ASN A 218 -9.86 15.61 15.40
CA ASN A 218 -9.56 15.87 16.81
C ASN A 218 -8.57 17.03 16.98
N ILE A 219 -7.51 17.07 16.16
CA ILE A 219 -6.56 18.18 16.13
C ILE A 219 -7.27 19.48 15.73
N GLY A 220 -8.17 19.42 14.76
CA GLY A 220 -8.91 20.60 14.32
C GLY A 220 -9.76 21.22 15.43
N LYS A 221 -10.40 20.37 16.26
CA LYS A 221 -11.09 20.83 17.48
C LYS A 221 -10.11 21.41 18.51
N MET A 222 -9.01 20.70 18.78
CA MET A 222 -7.98 21.12 19.74
C MET A 222 -7.34 22.47 19.38
N LYS A 223 -7.09 22.69 18.09
CA LYS A 223 -6.46 23.90 17.56
C LYS A 223 -7.46 24.96 17.08
N LYS A 224 -8.77 24.67 17.15
CA LYS A 224 -9.86 25.52 16.65
C LYS A 224 -9.61 25.97 15.19
N MET A 225 -9.17 25.04 14.36
CA MET A 225 -8.77 25.28 12.97
C MET A 225 -9.10 24.07 12.12
N ASP A 226 -9.56 24.26 10.88
CA ASP A 226 -9.71 23.14 9.97
C ASP A 226 -8.35 22.68 9.42
N VAL A 227 -7.98 21.44 9.75
CA VAL A 227 -6.77 20.77 9.29
C VAL A 227 -7.06 19.55 8.40
N LEU A 228 -8.34 19.26 8.09
CA LEU A 228 -8.71 18.13 7.23
C LEU A 228 -8.12 18.24 5.83
N LYS A 229 -7.91 19.46 5.33
CA LYS A 229 -7.26 19.70 4.04
C LYS A 229 -5.82 19.15 3.95
N TYR A 230 -5.18 18.88 5.09
CA TYR A 230 -3.85 18.26 5.15
C TYR A 230 -3.91 16.72 5.26
N ALA A 231 -5.09 16.14 5.52
CA ALA A 231 -5.29 14.71 5.61
C ALA A 231 -5.53 14.10 4.23
N VAL A 232 -4.52 13.41 3.69
CA VAL A 232 -4.60 12.78 2.37
C VAL A 232 -5.15 11.35 2.49
N GLN A 233 -6.45 11.23 2.28
CA GLN A 233 -7.22 10.00 2.47
C GLN A 233 -8.47 9.96 1.57
N SER A 234 -8.95 8.76 1.27
CA SER A 234 -10.29 8.50 0.74
C SER A 234 -11.04 7.59 1.70
N LYS A 235 -12.24 8.01 2.11
CA LYS A 235 -13.10 7.29 3.06
C LYS A 235 -12.40 6.84 4.35
N GLY A 236 -11.63 7.73 4.95
CA GLY A 236 -10.89 7.52 6.19
C GLY A 236 -9.61 6.71 6.04
N ILE A 237 -9.34 6.16 4.85
CA ILE A 237 -8.19 5.33 4.54
C ILE A 237 -7.19 6.16 3.74
N SER A 238 -5.95 6.24 4.20
CA SER A 238 -4.88 6.93 3.47
C SER A 238 -4.68 6.32 2.08
N ILE A 239 -4.40 7.17 1.10
CA ILE A 239 -4.20 6.79 -0.31
C ILE A 239 -2.96 5.87 -0.45
N GLY A 240 -2.93 4.93 -1.37
CA GLY A 240 -1.68 4.25 -1.78
C GLY A 240 -0.67 5.23 -2.36
N ALA A 241 0.58 4.84 -2.55
CA ALA A 241 1.65 5.71 -3.03
C ALA A 241 1.57 6.01 -4.54
N HIS A 242 0.36 6.23 -5.06
CA HIS A 242 0.08 6.45 -6.47
C HIS A 242 -0.84 7.65 -6.65
N GLY A 243 -0.24 8.78 -7.01
CA GLY A 243 -0.89 10.06 -7.23
C GLY A 243 -1.61 10.16 -8.58
N ILE A 244 -2.73 10.87 -8.60
CA ILE A 244 -3.53 11.08 -9.81
C ILE A 244 -3.32 12.47 -10.44
N ARG A 245 -2.56 13.37 -9.79
CA ARG A 245 -2.43 14.77 -10.21
C ARG A 245 -1.77 14.92 -11.57
N SER A 246 -0.74 14.12 -11.85
CA SER A 246 -0.05 14.14 -13.16
C SER A 246 -0.83 13.44 -14.27
N GLY A 247 -1.74 12.51 -13.91
CA GLY A 247 -2.40 11.61 -14.85
C GLY A 247 -1.44 10.67 -15.60
N LYS A 248 -0.26 10.38 -15.03
CA LYS A 248 0.79 9.53 -15.65
C LYS A 248 0.99 8.17 -15.01
N ASP A 249 0.43 7.96 -13.83
CA ASP A 249 0.38 6.66 -13.18
C ASP A 249 -0.91 5.90 -13.53
N TYR A 250 -1.07 4.66 -13.07
CA TYR A 250 -2.22 3.81 -13.42
C TYR A 250 -3.55 4.16 -12.72
N PRO A 251 -3.61 4.72 -11.49
CA PRO A 251 -4.90 5.13 -10.94
C PRO A 251 -5.49 6.29 -11.72
N GLU A 252 -6.79 6.22 -11.98
CA GLU A 252 -7.56 7.25 -12.65
C GLU A 252 -8.23 8.18 -11.63
N ALA A 253 -8.78 9.30 -12.10
CA ALA A 253 -9.49 10.24 -11.24
C ALA A 253 -10.66 9.60 -10.46
N ILE A 254 -11.25 8.51 -10.98
CA ILE A 254 -12.35 7.78 -10.36
C ILE A 254 -11.88 6.71 -9.37
N SER A 255 -10.60 6.31 -9.40
CA SER A 255 -10.14 5.09 -8.72
C SER A 255 -10.37 5.14 -7.21
N TYR A 256 -9.90 6.18 -6.53
CA TYR A 256 -10.10 6.32 -5.09
C TYR A 256 -11.51 6.79 -4.71
N VAL A 257 -12.15 7.55 -5.60
CA VAL A 257 -13.51 8.07 -5.44
C VAL A 257 -14.52 6.93 -5.34
N CYS A 258 -14.46 5.99 -6.29
CA CYS A 258 -15.44 4.90 -6.40
C CYS A 258 -15.04 3.65 -5.62
N SER A 259 -13.78 3.56 -5.16
CA SER A 259 -13.28 2.40 -4.41
C SER A 259 -14.13 2.10 -3.17
N VAL A 260 -14.53 0.83 -3.06
CA VAL A 260 -15.19 0.26 -1.87
C VAL A 260 -14.19 -0.07 -0.74
N GLN A 261 -12.90 0.18 -0.97
CA GLN A 261 -11.82 -0.03 -0.01
C GLN A 261 -11.17 1.30 0.44
N GLY A 262 -11.72 2.44 0.01
CA GLY A 262 -11.20 3.77 0.34
C GLY A 262 -9.98 4.13 -0.49
N GLY A 263 -8.88 4.52 0.16
CA GLY A 263 -7.61 4.89 -0.48
C GLY A 263 -6.77 3.74 -1.03
N ASP A 264 -7.31 2.52 -1.16
CA ASP A 264 -6.57 1.38 -1.68
C ASP A 264 -6.20 1.54 -3.18
N HIS A 265 -5.01 1.08 -3.52
CA HIS A 265 -4.44 1.10 -4.88
C HIS A 265 -4.35 -0.30 -5.50
N THR A 266 -4.55 -1.37 -4.73
CA THR A 266 -4.41 -2.75 -5.22
C THR A 266 -5.63 -3.22 -5.99
N SER A 267 -6.81 -2.70 -5.64
CA SER A 267 -8.09 -2.94 -6.31
C SER A 267 -8.72 -1.62 -6.80
N THR A 268 -8.00 -0.91 -7.66
CA THR A 268 -8.47 0.39 -8.18
C THR A 268 -9.75 0.24 -8.99
N THR A 269 -10.69 1.17 -8.73
CA THR A 269 -11.85 1.31 -9.62
C THR A 269 -11.42 1.91 -10.96
N GLY A 270 -11.93 1.37 -12.06
CA GLY A 270 -11.60 1.86 -13.38
C GLY A 270 -12.60 1.44 -14.46
N LEU A 271 -12.49 2.08 -15.62
CA LEU A 271 -13.32 1.80 -16.78
C LEU A 271 -12.44 1.46 -18.00
N PRO A 272 -12.86 0.53 -18.88
CA PRO A 272 -14.11 -0.24 -18.80
C PRO A 272 -14.04 -1.40 -17.80
N LEU A 273 -15.20 -1.74 -17.22
CA LEU A 273 -15.35 -2.71 -16.13
C LEU A 273 -14.76 -4.10 -16.44
N GLU A 274 -14.79 -4.54 -17.70
CA GLU A 274 -14.33 -5.88 -18.09
C GLU A 274 -12.82 -5.97 -18.41
N SER A 275 -12.09 -4.85 -18.28
CA SER A 275 -10.65 -4.82 -18.54
C SER A 275 -9.81 -4.28 -17.41
N SER A 276 -10.12 -3.07 -16.93
CA SER A 276 -9.24 -2.27 -16.09
C SER A 276 -10.04 -1.78 -14.90
N SER A 277 -10.52 -2.72 -14.09
CA SER A 277 -11.37 -2.43 -12.94
C SER A 277 -11.16 -3.44 -11.82
N GLU A 278 -11.65 -3.09 -10.64
CA GLU A 278 -11.68 -3.92 -9.45
C GLU A 278 -12.38 -5.27 -9.65
N LEU A 279 -13.24 -5.42 -10.66
CA LEU A 279 -13.91 -6.70 -10.94
C LEU A 279 -12.93 -7.80 -11.36
N GLY A 280 -11.79 -7.42 -11.95
CA GLY A 280 -10.69 -8.33 -12.23
C GLY A 280 -9.94 -8.76 -10.97
N GLU A 281 -9.74 -7.82 -10.05
CA GLU A 281 -9.01 -8.04 -8.79
C GLU A 281 -9.84 -8.84 -7.79
N ILE A 282 -11.15 -8.64 -7.73
CA ILE A 282 -12.07 -9.49 -6.97
C ILE A 282 -11.91 -10.97 -7.34
N PHE A 283 -11.55 -11.29 -8.61
CA PHE A 283 -11.27 -12.68 -9.00
C PHE A 283 -10.00 -13.18 -8.32
N ASN A 284 -8.94 -12.38 -8.39
CA ASN A 284 -7.64 -12.72 -7.81
C ASN A 284 -7.77 -12.95 -6.30
N ASP A 285 -8.45 -12.04 -5.60
CA ASP A 285 -8.72 -12.12 -4.16
C ASP A 285 -9.57 -13.35 -3.80
N SER A 286 -10.63 -13.61 -4.57
CA SER A 286 -11.50 -14.79 -4.35
C SER A 286 -10.79 -16.11 -4.64
N GLY A 287 -9.85 -16.11 -5.59
CA GLY A 287 -9.03 -17.25 -5.95
C GLY A 287 -7.84 -17.47 -5.01
N VAL A 288 -7.54 -16.50 -4.12
CA VAL A 288 -6.45 -16.51 -3.14
C VAL A 288 -5.11 -16.83 -3.80
N TYR A 289 -4.76 -16.05 -4.83
CA TYR A 289 -3.44 -16.07 -5.43
C TYR A 289 -2.91 -14.65 -5.66
N CYS A 290 -1.60 -14.49 -5.65
CA CYS A 290 -0.96 -13.19 -5.85
C CYS A 290 -1.22 -12.63 -7.26
N ASN A 291 -1.73 -11.39 -7.34
CA ASN A 291 -2.03 -10.72 -8.61
C ASN A 291 -0.81 -10.60 -9.53
N PHE A 292 0.40 -10.44 -8.97
CA PHE A 292 1.63 -10.30 -9.77
C PHE A 292 1.91 -11.53 -10.65
N ASN A 293 1.47 -12.72 -10.26
CA ASN A 293 1.59 -13.92 -11.10
C ASN A 293 0.61 -13.94 -12.28
N SER A 294 -0.29 -12.95 -12.38
CA SER A 294 -1.18 -12.76 -13.53
C SER A 294 -0.65 -11.74 -14.54
N PHE A 295 0.42 -11.01 -14.21
CA PHE A 295 1.01 -10.00 -15.08
C PHE A 295 1.63 -10.65 -16.31
N GLY A 296 1.32 -10.15 -17.51
CA GLY A 296 1.76 -10.73 -18.79
C GLY A 296 1.05 -12.02 -19.19
N VAL A 297 0.33 -12.67 -18.27
CA VAL A 297 -0.39 -13.92 -18.54
C VAL A 297 -1.71 -13.63 -19.26
N PRO A 298 -2.09 -14.40 -20.31
CA PRO A 298 -3.37 -14.22 -20.97
C PRO A 298 -4.55 -14.32 -20.00
N ARG A 299 -5.47 -13.35 -20.03
CA ARG A 299 -6.62 -13.26 -19.09
C ARG A 299 -7.47 -14.53 -19.01
N LYS A 300 -7.50 -15.38 -20.05
CA LYS A 300 -8.24 -16.65 -20.04
C LYS A 300 -7.64 -17.69 -19.09
N VAL A 301 -6.35 -17.59 -18.76
CA VAL A 301 -5.63 -18.58 -17.93
C VAL A 301 -6.25 -18.73 -16.54
N LYS A 302 -6.72 -17.65 -15.90
CA LYS A 302 -7.38 -17.74 -14.59
C LYS A 302 -8.71 -18.50 -14.64
N PHE A 303 -9.47 -18.39 -15.73
CA PHE A 303 -10.70 -19.17 -15.94
C PHE A 303 -10.39 -20.64 -16.28
N ASP A 304 -9.33 -20.89 -17.04
CA ASP A 304 -8.83 -22.25 -17.29
C ASP A 304 -8.39 -22.92 -15.97
N PHE A 305 -7.74 -22.18 -15.06
CA PHE A 305 -7.41 -22.66 -13.72
C PHE A 305 -8.67 -22.98 -12.91
N TYR A 306 -9.65 -22.06 -12.90
CA TYR A 306 -10.92 -22.29 -12.21
C TYR A 306 -11.58 -23.61 -12.65
N LYS A 307 -11.69 -23.84 -13.96
CA LYS A 307 -12.26 -25.09 -14.50
C LYS A 307 -11.41 -26.31 -14.18
N ALA A 308 -10.09 -26.22 -14.30
CA ALA A 308 -9.19 -27.34 -14.02
C ALA A 308 -9.16 -27.73 -12.53
N VAL A 309 -9.33 -26.76 -11.63
CA VAL A 309 -9.36 -27.00 -10.19
C VAL A 309 -10.73 -27.51 -9.75
N THR A 310 -11.81 -26.82 -10.15
CA THR A 310 -13.17 -27.06 -9.61
C THR A 310 -14.00 -28.02 -10.45
N GLY A 311 -13.61 -28.31 -11.69
CA GLY A 311 -14.41 -29.06 -12.66
C GLY A 311 -15.59 -28.27 -13.24
N THR A 312 -15.83 -27.04 -12.77
CA THR A 312 -16.96 -26.20 -13.17
C THR A 312 -16.51 -25.13 -14.16
N GLU A 313 -17.31 -24.90 -15.21
CA GLU A 313 -17.06 -23.83 -16.15
C GLU A 313 -17.53 -22.48 -15.60
N LEU A 314 -16.69 -21.46 -15.73
CA LEU A 314 -17.01 -20.08 -15.40
C LEU A 314 -16.65 -19.21 -16.60
N THR A 315 -17.65 -18.60 -17.22
CA THR A 315 -17.43 -17.72 -18.35
C THR A 315 -17.02 -16.32 -17.87
N ARG A 316 -16.34 -15.56 -18.74
CA ARG A 316 -16.02 -14.16 -18.48
C ARG A 316 -17.30 -13.35 -18.26
N GLU A 317 -18.30 -13.54 -19.11
CA GLU A 317 -19.57 -12.82 -19.01
C GLU A 317 -20.26 -13.10 -17.67
N GLU A 318 -20.35 -14.36 -17.25
CA GLU A 318 -20.93 -14.73 -15.95
C GLU A 318 -20.14 -14.09 -14.80
N TRP A 319 -18.82 -14.08 -14.87
CA TRP A 319 -17.99 -13.44 -13.86
C TRP A 319 -18.27 -11.95 -13.75
N TYR A 320 -18.07 -11.20 -14.84
CA TYR A 320 -18.16 -9.74 -14.82
C TYR A 320 -19.59 -9.23 -14.66
N LYS A 321 -20.59 -9.85 -15.30
CA LYS A 321 -21.98 -9.37 -15.21
C LYS A 321 -22.72 -9.83 -13.95
N THR A 322 -22.26 -10.91 -13.30
CA THR A 322 -23.00 -11.53 -12.19
C THR A 322 -22.16 -11.70 -10.93
N LYS A 323 -21.09 -12.51 -10.95
CA LYS A 323 -20.41 -12.89 -9.70
C LYS A 323 -19.60 -11.74 -9.09
N ALA A 324 -18.72 -11.11 -9.87
CA ALA A 324 -17.90 -9.99 -9.41
C ALA A 324 -18.77 -8.79 -9.01
N MET A 325 -19.75 -8.45 -9.86
CA MET A 325 -20.69 -7.38 -9.56
C MET A 325 -21.48 -7.63 -8.29
N ARG A 326 -21.92 -8.87 -8.02
CA ARG A 326 -22.57 -9.20 -6.74
C ARG A 326 -21.66 -8.93 -5.55
N ILE A 327 -20.39 -9.34 -5.63
CA ILE A 327 -19.41 -9.10 -4.55
C ILE A 327 -19.21 -7.59 -4.35
N LEU A 328 -18.97 -6.84 -5.42
CA LEU A 328 -18.78 -5.39 -5.36
C LEU A 328 -20.01 -4.67 -4.78
N GLN A 329 -21.21 -5.05 -5.20
CA GLN A 329 -22.46 -4.47 -4.68
C GLN A 329 -22.67 -4.82 -3.20
N LEU A 330 -22.27 -6.01 -2.75
CA LEU A 330 -22.29 -6.36 -1.32
C LEU A 330 -21.29 -5.51 -0.53
N GLN A 331 -20.06 -5.34 -1.02
CA GLN A 331 -19.06 -4.46 -0.39
C GLN A 331 -19.58 -3.02 -0.29
N ARG A 332 -20.16 -2.50 -1.37
CA ARG A 332 -20.78 -1.16 -1.39
C ARG A 332 -21.95 -1.06 -0.42
N THR A 333 -22.81 -2.07 -0.35
CA THR A 333 -23.93 -2.11 0.60
C THR A 333 -23.43 -2.04 2.04
N MET A 334 -22.38 -2.81 2.38
CA MET A 334 -21.79 -2.79 3.72
C MET A 334 -21.20 -1.43 4.08
N LEU A 335 -20.56 -0.74 3.12
CA LEU A 335 -20.12 0.64 3.33
C LEU A 335 -21.29 1.60 3.59
N LEU A 336 -22.39 1.49 2.84
CA LEU A 336 -23.55 2.38 2.99
C LEU A 336 -24.31 2.13 4.30
N LEU A 337 -24.35 0.89 4.79
CA LEU A 337 -24.90 0.57 6.11
C LEU A 337 -24.09 1.24 7.23
N GLY A 338 -22.77 1.37 7.03
CA GLY A 338 -21.86 2.07 7.92
C GLY A 338 -21.49 1.28 9.18
N GLY A 339 -20.62 1.89 9.99
CA GLY A 339 -20.20 1.39 11.29
C GLY A 339 -20.94 2.06 12.46
N PRO A 340 -20.66 1.66 13.71
CA PRO A 340 -21.28 2.25 14.90
C PRO A 340 -20.97 3.74 15.08
N ASP A 341 -19.85 4.21 14.52
CA ASP A 341 -19.27 5.53 14.74
C ASP A 341 -19.07 6.35 13.45
N LEU A 342 -19.33 5.76 12.28
CA LEU A 342 -19.13 6.43 10.99
C LEU A 342 -20.14 5.95 9.95
N LYS A 343 -20.81 6.90 9.30
CA LYS A 343 -21.71 6.65 8.17
C LYS A 343 -21.21 7.41 6.94
N TRP A 344 -21.10 6.69 5.84
CA TRP A 344 -20.65 7.25 4.57
C TRP A 344 -21.82 7.92 3.84
N LYS A 345 -21.62 9.14 3.37
CA LYS A 345 -22.54 9.88 2.50
C LYS A 345 -21.89 9.98 1.12
N PRO A 346 -22.29 9.17 0.12
CA PRO A 346 -21.65 9.12 -1.19
C PRO A 346 -21.41 10.50 -1.81
N GLU A 347 -22.42 11.37 -1.77
CA GLU A 347 -22.41 12.73 -2.30
C GLU A 347 -21.35 13.67 -1.66
N ILE A 348 -20.77 13.29 -0.52
CA ILE A 348 -19.72 14.05 0.16
C ILE A 348 -18.39 13.27 0.20
N HIS A 349 -18.46 11.96 0.42
CA HIS A 349 -17.30 11.13 0.76
C HIS A 349 -16.74 10.31 -0.42
N ASP A 350 -17.48 10.15 -1.52
CA ASP A 350 -16.91 9.69 -2.78
C ASP A 350 -16.21 10.90 -3.44
N ALA A 351 -15.07 11.29 -2.89
CA ALA A 351 -14.27 12.42 -3.34
C ALA A 351 -12.78 12.12 -3.20
N ASN A 352 -11.96 12.69 -4.08
CA ASN A 352 -10.51 12.65 -3.91
C ASN A 352 -10.09 13.58 -2.77
N PRO A 353 -8.91 13.35 -2.16
CA PRO A 353 -8.36 14.27 -1.17
C PRO A 353 -8.30 15.70 -1.74
N PRO A 354 -8.63 16.74 -0.95
CA PRO A 354 -8.55 18.13 -1.42
C PRO A 354 -7.22 18.50 -2.09
N ARG A 355 -6.10 17.95 -1.58
CA ARG A 355 -4.76 18.10 -2.14
C ARG A 355 -4.67 17.75 -3.63
N PHE A 356 -5.44 16.76 -4.09
CA PHE A 356 -5.37 16.29 -5.48
C PHE A 356 -6.06 17.22 -6.48
N TYR A 357 -6.73 18.28 -6.00
CA TYR A 357 -7.24 19.37 -6.84
C TYR A 357 -6.29 20.56 -6.92
N GLU A 358 -5.19 20.56 -6.14
CA GLU A 358 -4.13 21.56 -6.23
C GLU A 358 -3.14 21.16 -7.33
N PRO A 359 -2.63 22.10 -8.15
CA PRO A 359 -1.63 21.79 -9.17
C PRO A 359 -0.34 21.25 -8.53
N LEU A 360 0.40 20.42 -9.27
CA LEU A 360 1.72 19.97 -8.84
C LEU A 360 2.66 21.18 -8.70
N PRO A 361 3.40 21.31 -7.59
CA PRO A 361 4.28 22.45 -7.37
C PRO A 361 5.61 22.31 -8.12
N SER A 362 6.00 21.09 -8.51
CA SER A 362 7.23 20.81 -9.24
C SER A 362 7.08 19.55 -10.11
N GLY A 363 8.13 19.23 -10.88
CA GLY A 363 8.15 18.12 -11.81
C GLY A 363 7.71 18.49 -13.24
N PRO A 364 7.76 17.53 -14.17
CA PRO A 364 7.49 17.75 -15.59
C PRO A 364 6.00 17.80 -15.99
N TYR A 365 5.05 17.67 -15.06
CA TYR A 365 3.61 17.54 -15.35
C TYR A 365 2.73 18.59 -14.66
#